data_AF-K5XFC3-F1
#
_entry.id   AF-K5XFC3-F1
#
_cell.length_a   1.000
_cell.length_b   1.000
_cell.length_c   1.000
_cell.angle_alpha   90.00
_cell.angle_beta   90.00
_cell.angle_gamma   90.00
#
_symmetry.space_group_name_H-M   'P 1'
#
loop_
_entity.id
_entity.type
_entity.pdbx_description
1 polymer ?
#
loop_
_entity_poly.entity_id
_entity_poly.type
_entity_poly.pdbx_seq_one_letter_code
_entity_poly.pdbx_strand_id
1 'polypeptide(L)'
;MASQQPLVCTSLHLPPDSQPFLRIHEIYLHVFLPNLDALRLALEADQAIMPGATEIFAETRKVLRQELLNAAWPLHFGQEVAERYSRVLEALSERNPTHDPLYKFYLSATGAAYHSEEAQKAMSVFRDEFASAVSRVRATLDTNYKMGSKTPLTSPENMKSILEILNATDECNVLFRQCRGQFASLATRTRDKNSIDLNIPSEEEIRVIGVKWQTFYYNVRGLWFYAFKIANRIQYPIL
;
A
#
# COMPACT_ATOMS: atom_id res chain seq x y z
N MET A 1 18.19 11.32 -41.35
CA MET A 1 17.59 10.59 -40.21
C MET A 1 18.18 11.19 -38.94
N ALA A 2 17.46 12.09 -38.28
CA ALA A 2 17.95 12.66 -37.02
C ALA A 2 17.90 11.57 -35.95
N SER A 3 19.06 11.17 -35.44
CA SER A 3 19.16 10.34 -34.25
C SER A 3 18.53 11.11 -33.10
N GLN A 4 17.39 10.64 -32.58
CA GLN A 4 16.87 11.11 -31.30
C GLN A 4 17.90 10.71 -30.24
N GLN A 5 18.77 11.64 -29.86
CA GLN A 5 19.55 11.50 -28.64
C GLN A 5 18.56 11.30 -27.48
N PRO A 6 18.82 10.39 -26.54
CA PRO A 6 17.98 10.25 -25.36
C PRO A 6 17.94 11.61 -24.66
N LEU A 7 16.74 12.15 -24.48
CA LEU A 7 16.51 13.36 -23.69
C LEU A 7 17.04 13.09 -22.28
N VAL A 8 18.23 13.62 -21.99
CA VAL A 8 18.81 13.58 -20.65
C VAL A 8 18.07 14.63 -19.84
N CYS A 9 17.05 14.22 -19.07
CA CYS A 9 16.45 15.10 -18.07
C CYS A 9 17.49 15.45 -17.01
N THR A 10 18.11 16.62 -17.16
CA THR A 10 19.22 17.03 -16.29
C THR A 10 18.74 17.59 -14.95
N SER A 11 17.56 18.22 -14.91
CA SER A 11 16.99 18.87 -13.72
C SER A 11 15.62 18.34 -13.28
N LEU A 12 14.87 17.68 -14.17
CA LEU A 12 13.58 17.06 -13.84
C LEU A 12 13.71 15.62 -13.35
N HIS A 13 12.71 15.15 -12.61
CA HIS A 13 12.70 13.83 -11.99
C HIS A 13 11.54 12.98 -12.51
N LEU A 14 11.81 11.70 -12.72
CA LEU A 14 10.79 10.73 -13.09
C LEU A 14 9.90 10.39 -11.88
N PRO A 15 8.62 10.04 -12.12
CA PRO A 15 7.76 9.51 -11.05
C PRO A 15 8.30 8.18 -10.51
N PRO A 16 7.82 7.77 -9.32
CA PRO A 16 7.98 6.39 -8.84
C PRO A 16 7.41 5.37 -9.83
N ASP A 17 7.78 4.10 -9.65
CA ASP A 17 7.09 3.02 -10.36
C ASP A 17 5.67 2.89 -9.83
N SER A 18 4.67 2.80 -10.70
CA SER A 18 3.28 2.59 -10.30
C SER A 18 2.99 1.14 -9.89
N GLN A 19 3.78 0.16 -10.33
CA GLN A 19 3.52 -1.26 -10.10
C GLN A 19 3.37 -1.62 -8.61
N PRO A 20 4.21 -1.13 -7.68
CA PRO A 20 4.01 -1.44 -6.26
C PRO A 20 2.66 -0.98 -5.71
N PHE A 21 2.18 0.20 -6.10
CA PHE A 21 0.91 0.75 -5.64
C PHE A 21 -0.28 -0.06 -6.15
N LEU A 22 -0.24 -0.43 -7.44
CA LEU A 22 -1.25 -1.27 -8.07
C LEU A 22 -1.28 -2.66 -7.42
N ARG A 23 -0.11 -3.26 -7.20
CA ARG A 23 0.00 -4.58 -6.58
C ARG A 23 -0.48 -4.61 -5.14
N ILE A 24 -0.18 -3.57 -4.34
CA ILE A 24 -0.74 -3.42 -2.98
C ILE A 24 -2.27 -3.39 -3.04
N HIS A 25 -2.84 -2.63 -3.97
CA HIS A 25 -4.30 -2.56 -4.14
C HIS A 25 -4.91 -3.92 -4.51
N GLU A 26 -4.28 -4.66 -5.43
CA GLU A 26 -4.69 -6.01 -5.81
C GLU A 26 -4.65 -6.98 -4.62
N ILE A 27 -3.60 -6.93 -3.79
CA ILE A 27 -3.49 -7.77 -2.58
C ILE A 27 -4.66 -7.50 -1.63
N TYR A 28 -4.98 -6.22 -1.39
CA TYR A 28 -6.10 -5.85 -0.53
C TYR A 28 -7.42 -6.43 -1.07
N LEU A 29 -7.66 -6.27 -2.37
CA LEU A 29 -8.93 -6.63 -3.00
C LEU A 29 -9.09 -8.14 -3.22
N HIS A 30 -8.04 -8.81 -3.67
CA HIS A 30 -8.09 -10.18 -4.18
C HIS A 30 -7.49 -11.21 -3.23
N VAL A 31 -6.75 -10.79 -2.20
CA VAL A 31 -6.19 -11.71 -1.21
C VAL A 31 -6.78 -11.45 0.16
N PHE A 32 -6.56 -10.26 0.74
CA PHE A 32 -6.98 -10.00 2.12
C PHE A 32 -8.49 -10.08 2.30
N LEU A 33 -9.26 -9.32 1.50
CA LEU A 33 -10.71 -9.30 1.64
C LEU A 33 -11.36 -10.69 1.50
N PRO A 34 -11.19 -11.43 0.39
CA PRO A 34 -11.88 -12.70 0.21
C PRO A 34 -11.40 -13.78 1.19
N ASN A 35 -10.10 -13.88 1.48
CA ASN A 35 -9.60 -14.91 2.38
C ASN A 35 -9.99 -14.65 3.85
N LEU A 36 -9.98 -13.40 4.31
CA LEU A 36 -10.46 -13.08 5.66
C LEU A 36 -11.97 -13.29 5.81
N ASP A 37 -12.75 -13.06 4.74
CA ASP A 37 -14.19 -13.33 4.74
C ASP A 37 -14.49 -14.84 4.70
N ALA A 38 -13.73 -15.62 3.93
CA ALA A 38 -13.84 -17.08 3.93
C ALA A 38 -13.56 -17.68 5.31
N LEU A 39 -12.50 -17.22 5.99
CA LEU A 39 -12.17 -17.65 7.34
C LEU A 39 -13.25 -17.26 8.35
N ARG A 40 -13.83 -16.06 8.22
CA ARG A 40 -14.99 -15.65 9.02
C ARG A 40 -16.17 -16.59 8.84
N LEU A 41 -16.58 -16.83 7.60
CA LEU A 41 -17.73 -17.69 7.29
C LEU A 41 -17.54 -19.12 7.81
N ALA A 42 -16.32 -19.64 7.70
CA ALA A 42 -15.99 -20.95 8.24
C ALA A 42 -16.12 -21.01 9.77
N LEU A 43 -15.72 -19.96 10.48
CA LEU A 43 -15.85 -19.89 11.94
C LEU A 43 -17.31 -19.69 12.38
N GLU A 44 -18.08 -18.87 11.65
CA GLU A 44 -19.51 -18.63 11.92
C GLU A 44 -20.35 -19.90 11.73
N ALA A 45 -20.05 -20.70 10.70
CA ALA A 45 -20.75 -21.97 10.45
C ALA A 45 -20.69 -22.94 11.64
N ASP A 46 -19.64 -22.83 12.46
CA ASP A 46 -19.41 -23.67 13.63
C ASP A 46 -19.56 -22.89 14.95
N GLN A 47 -20.11 -21.68 14.95
CA GLN A 47 -20.14 -20.81 16.13
C GLN A 47 -20.81 -21.47 17.34
N ALA A 48 -21.88 -22.24 17.10
CA ALA A 48 -22.57 -22.99 18.16
C ALA A 48 -21.69 -24.05 18.84
N ILE A 49 -20.63 -24.48 18.15
CA ILE A 49 -19.68 -25.48 18.60
C ILE A 49 -18.37 -24.81 19.08
N MET A 50 -18.05 -23.61 18.58
CA MET A 50 -16.74 -22.95 18.73
C MET A 50 -16.83 -21.44 19.05
N PRO A 51 -17.52 -21.05 20.15
CA PRO A 51 -17.72 -19.64 20.47
C PRO A 51 -16.40 -18.89 20.72
N GLY A 52 -15.44 -19.51 21.42
CA GLY A 52 -14.14 -18.90 21.70
C GLY A 52 -13.27 -18.66 20.45
N ALA A 53 -13.38 -19.54 19.44
CA ALA A 53 -12.66 -19.35 18.17
C ALA A 53 -13.20 -18.14 17.39
N THR A 54 -14.52 -17.97 17.41
CA THR A 54 -15.20 -16.84 16.78
C THR A 54 -14.80 -15.51 17.43
N GLU A 55 -14.75 -15.47 18.77
CA GLU A 55 -14.33 -14.29 19.53
C GLU A 55 -12.88 -13.89 19.25
N ILE A 56 -11.94 -14.84 19.26
CA ILE A 56 -10.53 -14.58 18.92
C ILE A 56 -10.42 -13.90 17.55
N PHE A 57 -11.10 -14.45 16.55
CA PHE A 57 -10.99 -13.94 15.18
C PHE A 57 -11.70 -12.59 15.02
N ALA A 58 -12.81 -12.36 15.73
CA ALA A 58 -13.50 -11.07 15.73
C ALA A 58 -12.61 -9.95 16.28
N GLU A 59 -11.91 -10.18 17.40
CA GLU A 59 -10.96 -9.21 17.95
C GLU A 59 -9.76 -9.00 17.03
N THR A 60 -9.20 -10.08 16.47
CA THR A 60 -8.11 -9.98 15.51
C THR A 60 -8.50 -9.12 14.30
N ARG A 61 -9.71 -9.27 13.74
CA ARG A 61 -10.17 -8.46 12.60
C ARG A 61 -10.18 -6.96 12.89
N LYS A 62 -10.41 -6.53 14.14
CA LYS A 62 -10.32 -5.11 14.53
C LYS A 62 -8.88 -4.60 14.38
N VAL A 63 -7.92 -5.39 14.86
CA VAL A 63 -6.49 -5.07 14.76
C VAL A 63 -6.04 -5.08 13.30
N LEU A 64 -6.39 -6.14 12.55
CA LEU A 64 -6.06 -6.25 11.12
C LEU A 64 -6.59 -5.07 10.31
N ARG A 65 -7.83 -4.63 10.57
CA ARG A 65 -8.37 -3.43 9.95
C ARG A 65 -7.51 -2.21 10.26
N GLN A 66 -7.17 -1.98 11.53
CA GLN A 66 -6.40 -0.80 11.92
C GLN A 66 -5.04 -0.79 11.21
N GLU A 67 -4.36 -1.93 11.12
CA GLU A 67 -3.09 -2.01 10.42
C GLU A 67 -3.21 -1.84 8.91
N LEU A 68 -4.30 -2.32 8.30
CA LEU A 68 -4.56 -2.05 6.88
C LEU A 68 -4.87 -0.57 6.59
N LEU A 69 -5.51 0.13 7.53
CA LEU A 69 -5.70 1.58 7.44
C LEU A 69 -4.37 2.33 7.55
N ASN A 70 -3.50 1.92 8.49
CA ASN A 70 -2.16 2.49 8.64
C ASN A 70 -1.34 2.28 7.35
N ALA A 71 -1.42 1.08 6.77
CA ALA A 71 -0.73 0.72 5.54
C ALA A 71 -1.35 1.29 4.25
N ALA A 72 -2.52 1.93 4.30
CA ALA A 72 -3.13 2.59 3.15
C ALA A 72 -2.56 4.00 2.88
N TRP A 73 -1.91 4.62 3.87
CA TRP A 73 -1.36 5.99 3.74
C TRP A 73 -0.34 6.17 2.61
N PRO A 74 0.59 5.24 2.33
CA PRO A 74 1.49 5.36 1.17
C PRO A 74 0.75 5.53 -0.16
N LEU A 75 -0.44 4.93 -0.32
CA LEU A 75 -1.25 5.10 -1.53
C LEU A 75 -1.79 6.53 -1.65
N HIS A 76 -2.17 7.15 -0.52
CA HIS A 76 -2.60 8.54 -0.48
C HIS A 76 -1.45 9.47 -0.85
N PHE A 77 -0.28 9.25 -0.25
CA PHE A 77 0.91 10.05 -0.54
C PHE A 77 1.45 9.85 -1.95
N GLY A 78 1.27 8.67 -2.56
CA GLY A 78 1.56 8.47 -3.98
C GLY A 78 0.77 9.45 -4.85
N GLN A 79 -0.53 9.58 -4.60
CA GLN A 79 -1.37 10.56 -5.28
C GLN A 79 -0.93 12.00 -4.96
N GLU A 80 -0.71 12.34 -3.69
CA GLU A 80 -0.32 13.70 -3.29
C GLU A 80 1.02 14.13 -3.92
N VAL A 81 2.03 13.27 -3.91
CA VAL A 81 3.34 13.54 -4.51
C VAL A 81 3.20 13.88 -6.00
N ALA A 82 2.34 13.16 -6.72
CA ALA A 82 2.07 13.46 -8.12
C ALA A 82 1.38 14.83 -8.32
N GLU A 83 0.40 15.16 -7.48
CA GLU A 83 -0.27 16.47 -7.48
C GLU A 83 0.67 17.61 -7.10
N ARG A 84 1.65 17.39 -6.22
CA ARG A 84 2.67 18.40 -5.91
C ARG A 84 3.63 18.59 -7.08
N TYR A 85 4.06 17.50 -7.71
CA TYR A 85 4.98 17.60 -8.82
C TYR A 85 4.36 18.27 -10.05
N SER A 86 3.06 18.05 -10.30
CA SER A 86 2.36 18.76 -11.38
C SER A 86 2.41 20.29 -11.21
N ARG A 87 2.37 20.79 -9.97
CA ARG A 87 2.53 22.23 -9.69
C ARG A 87 3.93 22.75 -9.96
N VAL A 88 4.96 21.91 -9.79
CA VAL A 88 6.34 22.25 -10.18
C VAL A 88 6.41 22.42 -11.71
N LEU A 89 5.81 21.49 -12.46
CA LEU A 89 5.79 21.54 -13.92
C LEU A 89 4.94 22.70 -14.47
N GLU A 90 3.83 23.03 -13.80
CA GLU A 90 2.99 24.19 -14.12
C GLU A 90 3.78 25.49 -13.92
N ALA A 91 4.43 25.67 -12.77
CA ALA A 91 5.27 26.84 -12.52
C ALA A 91 6.38 27.00 -13.57
N LEU A 92 7.03 25.89 -13.97
CA LEU A 92 8.02 25.91 -15.05
C LEU A 92 7.44 26.33 -16.40
N SER A 93 6.27 25.78 -16.75
CA SER A 93 5.58 26.10 -18.01
C SER A 93 5.18 27.57 -18.09
N GLU A 94 4.80 28.15 -16.95
CA GLU A 94 4.43 29.56 -16.82
C GLU A 94 5.62 30.50 -16.60
N ARG A 95 6.85 29.95 -16.51
CA ARG A 95 8.08 30.69 -16.17
C ARG A 95 8.03 31.39 -14.81
N ASN A 96 7.26 30.81 -13.89
CA ASN A 96 7.15 31.23 -12.50
C ASN A 96 8.26 30.59 -11.64
N PRO A 97 8.65 31.21 -10.51
CA PRO A 97 9.63 30.62 -9.58
C PRO A 97 9.19 29.25 -9.03
N THR A 98 10.09 28.28 -9.03
CA THR A 98 9.77 26.88 -8.64
C THR A 98 9.99 26.57 -7.16
N HIS A 99 10.59 27.49 -6.40
CA HIS A 99 11.03 27.27 -5.02
C HIS A 99 9.93 26.77 -4.07
N ASP A 100 8.75 27.39 -4.08
CA ASP A 100 7.63 26.99 -3.21
C ASP A 100 6.98 25.67 -3.66
N PRO A 101 6.62 25.47 -4.95
CA PRO A 101 6.18 24.18 -5.45
C PRO A 101 7.17 23.04 -5.16
N LEU A 102 8.47 23.27 -5.36
CA LEU A 102 9.51 22.26 -5.15
C LEU A 102 9.68 21.93 -3.67
N TYR A 103 9.58 22.93 -2.78
CA TYR A 103 9.57 22.68 -1.34
C TYR A 103 8.37 21.86 -0.88
N LYS A 104 7.17 22.15 -1.41
CA LYS A 104 5.96 21.36 -1.11
C LYS A 104 6.08 19.93 -1.63
N PHE A 105 6.61 19.75 -2.83
CA PHE A 105 6.92 18.43 -3.37
C PHE A 105 7.91 17.67 -2.49
N TYR A 106 9.00 18.31 -2.07
CA TYR A 106 9.98 17.74 -1.14
C TYR A 106 9.31 17.25 0.15
N LEU A 107 8.47 18.09 0.78
CA LEU A 107 7.76 17.72 2.01
C LEU A 107 6.84 16.50 1.79
N SER A 108 6.08 16.47 0.70
CA SER A 108 5.20 15.33 0.40
C SER A 108 6.02 14.06 0.12
N ALA A 109 7.16 14.16 -0.58
CA ALA A 109 8.05 13.02 -0.80
C ALA A 109 8.67 12.49 0.50
N THR A 110 9.07 13.38 1.42
CA THR A 110 9.52 12.99 2.76
C THR A 110 8.42 12.31 3.56
N GLY A 111 7.20 12.87 3.55
CA GLY A 111 6.03 12.26 4.19
C GLY A 111 5.71 10.88 3.62
N ALA A 112 5.72 10.75 2.29
CA ALA A 112 5.51 9.48 1.60
C ALA A 112 6.52 8.40 2.00
N ALA A 113 7.79 8.77 2.13
CA ALA A 113 8.84 7.86 2.60
C ALA A 113 8.61 7.42 4.05
N TYR A 114 8.26 8.35 4.94
CA TYR A 114 7.94 8.08 6.33
C TYR A 114 6.72 7.14 6.46
N HIS A 115 5.62 7.45 5.78
CA HIS A 115 4.41 6.62 5.83
C HIS A 115 4.61 5.24 5.19
N SER A 116 5.53 5.10 4.22
CA SER A 116 5.92 3.79 3.68
C SER A 116 6.72 2.95 4.67
N GLU A 117 7.44 3.58 5.61
CA GLU A 117 8.07 2.89 6.74
C GLU A 117 7.05 2.48 7.80
N GLU A 118 6.11 3.36 8.14
CA GLU A 118 5.02 3.02 9.07
C GLU A 118 4.13 1.89 8.52
N ALA A 119 3.87 1.88 7.20
CA ALA A 119 3.14 0.80 6.55
C ALA A 119 3.85 -0.57 6.66
N GLN A 120 5.19 -0.59 6.61
CA GLN A 120 5.95 -1.84 6.86
C GLN A 120 5.76 -2.31 8.30
N LYS A 121 5.83 -1.40 9.27
CA LYS A 121 5.59 -1.75 10.68
C LYS A 121 4.17 -2.30 10.87
N ALA A 122 3.19 -1.66 10.25
CA ALA A 122 1.79 -2.10 10.27
C ALA A 122 1.64 -3.51 9.66
N MET A 123 2.30 -3.81 8.55
CA MET A 123 2.27 -5.15 7.95
C MET A 123 2.93 -6.21 8.82
N SER A 124 4.01 -5.88 9.54
CA SER A 124 4.60 -6.80 10.53
C SER A 124 3.62 -7.10 11.66
N VAL A 125 2.98 -6.07 12.24
CA VAL A 125 1.96 -6.26 13.29
C VAL A 125 0.77 -7.08 12.78
N PHE A 126 0.27 -6.76 11.57
CA PHE A 126 -0.80 -7.51 10.91
C PHE A 126 -0.44 -9.00 10.83
N ARG A 127 0.78 -9.30 10.37
CA ARG A 127 1.25 -10.67 10.18
C ARG A 127 1.30 -11.43 11.49
N ASP A 128 1.89 -10.84 12.52
CA ASP A 128 2.11 -11.49 13.82
C ASP A 128 0.79 -11.72 14.54
N GLU A 129 -0.12 -10.74 14.53
CA GLU A 129 -1.45 -10.86 15.12
C GLU A 129 -2.31 -11.91 14.40
N PHE A 130 -2.25 -11.95 13.07
CA PHE A 130 -2.96 -12.97 12.29
C PHE A 130 -2.43 -14.37 12.57
N ALA A 131 -1.11 -14.56 12.56
CA ALA A 131 -0.48 -15.86 12.86
C ALA A 131 -0.76 -16.32 14.30
N SER A 132 -0.72 -15.39 15.25
CA SER A 132 -1.08 -15.62 16.65
C SER A 132 -2.53 -16.04 16.80
N ALA A 133 -3.46 -15.37 16.11
CA ALA A 133 -4.88 -15.71 16.10
C ALA A 133 -5.11 -17.14 15.56
N VAL A 134 -4.53 -17.48 14.41
CA VAL A 134 -4.62 -18.82 13.82
C VAL A 134 -4.11 -19.88 14.81
N SER A 135 -2.99 -19.62 15.48
CA SER A 135 -2.41 -20.55 16.46
C SER A 135 -3.30 -20.74 17.69
N ARG A 136 -3.86 -19.64 18.24
CA ARG A 136 -4.78 -19.69 19.38
C ARG A 136 -6.09 -20.40 19.03
N VAL A 137 -6.62 -20.17 17.83
CA VAL A 137 -7.81 -20.88 17.38
C VAL A 137 -7.49 -22.37 17.27
N ARG A 138 -6.38 -22.75 16.61
CA ARG A 138 -5.96 -24.16 16.52
C ARG A 138 -5.82 -24.84 17.89
N ALA A 139 -5.19 -24.17 18.86
CA ALA A 139 -5.07 -24.71 20.22
C ALA A 139 -6.44 -24.91 20.91
N THR A 140 -7.37 -23.97 20.68
CA THR A 140 -8.75 -24.08 21.19
C THR A 140 -9.46 -25.29 20.58
N LEU A 141 -9.22 -25.56 19.29
CA LEU A 141 -9.76 -26.73 18.60
C LEU A 141 -9.18 -28.04 19.14
N ASP A 142 -7.85 -28.12 19.30
CA ASP A 142 -7.17 -29.32 19.79
C ASP A 142 -7.56 -29.67 21.24
N THR A 143 -7.95 -28.68 22.04
CA THR A 143 -8.41 -28.88 23.43
C THR A 143 -9.86 -29.38 23.49
N ASN A 144 -10.73 -28.88 22.61
CA ASN A 144 -12.17 -29.16 22.64
C ASN A 144 -12.58 -30.39 21.80
N TYR A 145 -11.71 -30.85 20.90
CA TYR A 145 -11.97 -32.01 20.03
C TYR A 145 -11.01 -33.17 20.30
N LYS A 146 -11.48 -34.41 20.06
CA LYS A 146 -10.57 -35.56 19.94
C LYS A 146 -9.59 -35.30 18.79
N MET A 147 -8.29 -35.53 19.04
CA MET A 147 -7.24 -35.53 18.00
C MET A 147 -7.75 -36.20 16.72
N GLY A 148 -7.77 -35.46 15.61
CA GLY A 148 -8.20 -35.96 14.29
C GLY A 148 -9.62 -35.57 13.85
N SER A 149 -10.36 -34.81 14.65
CA SER A 149 -11.64 -34.22 14.21
C SER A 149 -11.35 -33.10 13.20
N LYS A 150 -11.82 -33.26 11.95
CA LYS A 150 -11.68 -32.21 10.92
C LYS A 150 -12.56 -31.02 11.30
N THR A 151 -11.94 -29.86 11.52
CA THR A 151 -12.65 -28.59 11.68
C THR A 151 -12.57 -27.82 10.37
N PRO A 152 -13.59 -27.02 10.01
CA PRO A 152 -13.54 -26.18 8.82
C PRO A 152 -12.29 -25.31 8.76
N LEU A 153 -11.80 -24.74 9.86
CA LEU A 153 -10.55 -23.95 9.85
C LEU A 153 -9.30 -24.77 9.47
N THR A 154 -9.27 -26.06 9.78
CA THR A 154 -8.16 -26.96 9.42
C THR A 154 -8.36 -27.65 8.07
N SER A 155 -9.41 -27.29 7.34
CA SER A 155 -9.60 -27.76 5.96
C SER A 155 -8.44 -27.31 5.06
N PRO A 156 -8.11 -28.09 4.02
CA PRO A 156 -7.09 -27.70 3.04
C PRO A 156 -7.34 -26.30 2.44
N GLU A 157 -8.61 -25.96 2.21
CA GLU A 157 -9.03 -24.68 1.64
C GLU A 157 -8.70 -23.52 2.59
N ASN A 158 -9.08 -23.62 3.86
CA ASN A 158 -8.81 -22.55 4.84
C ASN A 158 -7.33 -22.45 5.20
N MET A 159 -6.60 -23.57 5.22
CA MET A 159 -5.14 -23.55 5.36
C MET A 159 -4.46 -22.84 4.19
N LYS A 160 -4.98 -23.02 2.97
CA LYS A 160 -4.51 -22.28 1.80
C LYS A 160 -4.78 -20.78 1.97
N SER A 161 -5.99 -20.39 2.38
CA SER A 161 -6.33 -18.98 2.66
C SER A 161 -5.42 -18.32 3.69
N ILE A 162 -5.09 -19.04 4.78
CA ILE A 162 -4.15 -18.56 5.81
C ILE A 162 -2.76 -18.30 5.20
N LEU A 163 -2.25 -19.25 4.41
CA LEU A 163 -0.94 -19.11 3.76
C LEU A 163 -0.92 -17.97 2.74
N GLU A 164 -2.00 -17.80 1.97
CA GLU A 164 -2.14 -16.71 1.01
C GLU A 164 -2.10 -15.34 1.72
N ILE A 165 -2.79 -15.19 2.85
CA ILE A 165 -2.76 -13.95 3.65
C ILE A 165 -1.34 -13.67 4.16
N LEU A 166 -0.66 -14.67 4.73
CA LEU A 166 0.69 -14.50 5.28
C LEU A 166 1.69 -14.10 4.18
N ASN A 167 1.69 -14.83 3.06
CA ASN A 167 2.57 -14.54 1.92
C ASN A 167 2.30 -13.16 1.33
N ALA A 168 1.03 -12.77 1.19
CA ALA A 168 0.67 -11.45 0.68
C ALA A 168 1.04 -10.32 1.65
N THR A 169 1.05 -10.59 2.96
CA THR A 169 1.55 -9.63 3.96
C THR A 169 3.07 -9.43 3.82
N ASP A 170 3.81 -10.53 3.62
CA ASP A 170 5.25 -10.49 3.36
C ASP A 170 5.56 -9.77 2.02
N GLU A 171 4.73 -9.97 1.00
CA GLU A 171 4.79 -9.26 -0.27
C GLU A 171 4.56 -7.74 -0.08
N CYS A 172 3.48 -7.34 0.61
CA CYS A 172 3.20 -5.95 0.93
C CYS A 172 4.37 -5.27 1.64
N ASN A 173 5.02 -5.96 2.59
CA ASN A 173 6.21 -5.46 3.27
C ASN A 173 7.35 -5.10 2.29
N VAL A 174 7.60 -5.96 1.30
CA VAL A 174 8.59 -5.70 0.25
C VAL A 174 8.17 -4.51 -0.62
N LEU A 175 6.89 -4.44 -1.01
CA LEU A 175 6.37 -3.36 -1.85
C LEU A 175 6.45 -2.00 -1.14
N PHE A 176 6.08 -1.92 0.14
CA PHE A 176 6.23 -0.68 0.93
C PHE A 176 7.70 -0.27 1.11
N ARG A 177 8.62 -1.23 1.21
CA ARG A 177 10.06 -0.95 1.20
C ARG A 177 10.52 -0.32 -0.13
N GLN A 178 10.02 -0.82 -1.25
CA GLN A 178 10.29 -0.26 -2.57
C GLN A 178 9.74 1.18 -2.67
N CYS A 179 8.48 1.40 -2.27
CA CYS A 179 7.88 2.74 -2.21
C CYS A 179 8.71 3.70 -1.37
N ARG A 180 9.12 3.29 -0.16
CA ARG A 180 10.00 4.06 0.73
C ARG A 180 11.28 4.49 0.01
N GLY A 181 11.97 3.55 -0.66
CA GLY A 181 13.21 3.83 -1.37
C GLY A 181 13.03 4.84 -2.51
N GLN A 182 11.96 4.70 -3.29
CA GLN A 182 11.64 5.60 -4.40
C GLN A 182 11.33 7.02 -3.89
N PHE A 183 10.50 7.15 -2.85
CA PHE A 183 10.16 8.46 -2.28
C PHE A 183 11.35 9.13 -1.56
N ALA A 184 12.16 8.36 -0.84
CA ALA A 184 13.37 8.89 -0.21
C ALA A 184 14.37 9.40 -1.25
N SER A 185 14.48 8.72 -2.40
CA SER A 185 15.30 9.18 -3.52
C SER A 185 14.80 10.52 -4.09
N LEU A 186 13.48 10.65 -4.29
CA LEU A 186 12.86 11.90 -4.74
C LEU A 186 13.11 13.04 -3.74
N ALA A 187 12.84 12.82 -2.46
CA ALA A 187 13.06 13.82 -1.42
C ALA A 187 14.53 14.27 -1.35
N THR A 188 15.47 13.33 -1.51
CA THR A 188 16.90 13.66 -1.51
C THR A 188 17.27 14.56 -2.69
N ARG A 189 16.73 14.27 -3.88
CA ARG A 189 17.02 15.03 -5.11
C ARG A 189 16.38 16.42 -5.12
N THR A 190 15.24 16.60 -4.46
CA THR A 190 14.52 17.89 -4.40
C THR A 190 14.73 18.65 -3.09
N ARG A 191 15.70 18.25 -2.28
CA ARG A 191 16.02 18.94 -1.03
C ARG A 191 16.54 20.36 -1.26
N ASP A 192 17.33 20.53 -2.32
CA ASP A 192 17.76 21.85 -2.78
C ASP A 192 16.63 22.49 -3.58
N LYS A 193 16.14 23.64 -3.09
CA LYS A 193 15.05 24.41 -3.72
C LYS A 193 15.49 25.11 -5.00
N ASN A 194 16.80 25.19 -5.25
CA ASN A 194 17.39 25.85 -6.40
C ASN A 194 17.79 24.87 -7.51
N SER A 195 17.56 23.57 -7.31
CA SER A 195 18.09 22.51 -8.19
C SER A 195 17.58 22.58 -9.63
N ILE A 196 16.40 23.17 -9.84
CA ILE A 196 15.79 23.33 -11.16
C ILE A 196 16.12 24.70 -11.78
N ASP A 197 16.15 25.77 -10.98
CA ASP A 197 16.32 27.13 -11.48
C ASP A 197 17.74 27.40 -12.03
N LEU A 198 18.72 26.56 -11.67
CA LEU A 198 20.09 26.64 -12.20
C LEU A 198 20.25 26.01 -13.60
N ASN A 199 19.36 25.09 -13.99
CA ASN A 199 19.37 24.39 -15.27
C ASN A 199 17.94 24.26 -15.79
N ILE A 200 17.44 25.36 -16.37
CA ILE A 200 16.05 25.47 -16.84
C ILE A 200 15.78 24.38 -17.88
N PRO A 201 14.84 23.46 -17.62
CA PRO A 201 14.49 22.41 -18.58
C PRO A 201 13.83 23.01 -19.83
N SER A 202 14.01 22.35 -20.97
CA SER A 202 13.31 22.70 -22.21
C SER A 202 11.80 22.41 -22.11
N GLU A 203 11.01 23.08 -22.95
CA GLU A 203 9.56 22.83 -23.04
C GLU A 203 9.24 21.36 -23.38
N GLU A 204 10.07 20.73 -24.21
CA GLU A 204 9.92 19.31 -24.55
C GLU A 204 10.17 18.40 -23.34
N GLU A 205 11.19 18.69 -22.52
CA GLU A 205 11.44 17.96 -21.28
C GLU A 205 10.27 18.09 -20.30
N ILE A 206 9.77 19.32 -20.10
CA ILE A 206 8.62 19.58 -19.23
C ILE A 206 7.42 18.77 -19.70
N ARG A 207 7.14 18.78 -21.01
CA ARG A 207 6.04 18.02 -21.61
C ARG A 207 6.18 16.51 -21.40
N VAL A 208 7.34 15.94 -21.72
CA VAL A 208 7.60 14.49 -21.60
C VAL A 208 7.49 14.03 -20.14
N ILE A 209 8.07 14.79 -19.22
CA ILE A 209 7.99 14.50 -17.78
C ILE A 209 6.56 14.68 -17.26
N GLY A 210 5.84 15.71 -17.73
CA GLY A 210 4.44 15.93 -17.41
C GLY A 210 3.55 14.73 -17.76
N VAL A 211 3.69 14.19 -18.97
CA VAL A 211 2.94 12.98 -19.38
C VAL A 211 3.23 11.79 -18.47
N LYS A 212 4.49 11.59 -18.05
CA LYS A 212 4.87 10.48 -17.16
C LYS A 212 4.25 10.63 -15.77
N TRP A 213 4.32 11.82 -15.18
CA TRP A 213 3.72 12.10 -13.87
C TRP A 213 2.20 12.03 -13.90
N GLN A 214 1.58 12.50 -14.99
CA GLN A 214 0.14 12.38 -15.18
C GLN A 214 -0.29 10.91 -15.31
N THR A 215 0.48 10.08 -16.02
CA THR A 215 0.23 8.64 -16.10
C THR A 215 0.32 7.99 -14.73
N PHE A 216 1.38 8.30 -13.97
CA PHE A 216 1.52 7.82 -12.59
C PHE A 216 0.34 8.25 -11.71
N TYR A 217 -0.05 9.52 -11.77
CA TYR A 217 -1.22 10.04 -11.06
C TYR A 217 -2.48 9.22 -11.37
N TYR A 218 -2.80 9.00 -12.64
CA TYR A 218 -3.98 8.24 -13.03
C TYR A 218 -3.94 6.79 -12.53
N ASN A 219 -2.77 6.17 -12.50
CA ASN A 219 -2.61 4.80 -11.99
C ASN A 219 -2.85 4.72 -10.48
N VAL A 220 -2.44 5.74 -9.70
CA VAL A 220 -2.51 5.69 -8.23
C VAL A 220 -3.71 6.43 -7.63
N ARG A 221 -4.41 7.23 -8.43
CA ARG A 221 -5.54 8.06 -7.97
C ARG A 221 -6.63 7.19 -7.35
N GLY A 222 -7.00 7.52 -6.11
CA GLY A 222 -8.11 6.89 -5.41
C GLY A 222 -7.83 5.49 -4.85
N LEU A 223 -6.66 4.88 -5.11
CA LEU A 223 -6.31 3.56 -4.56
C LEU A 223 -6.42 3.54 -3.02
N TRP A 224 -6.01 4.62 -2.36
CA TRP A 224 -6.11 4.76 -0.90
C TRP A 224 -7.56 4.68 -0.40
N PHE A 225 -8.51 5.29 -1.12
CA PHE A 225 -9.92 5.26 -0.73
C PHE A 225 -10.49 3.85 -0.83
N TYR A 226 -10.10 3.09 -1.86
CA TYR A 226 -10.46 1.69 -1.96
C TYR A 226 -9.82 0.83 -0.86
N ALA A 227 -8.55 1.06 -0.55
CA ALA A 227 -7.88 0.38 0.55
C ALA A 227 -8.58 0.63 1.90
N PHE A 228 -9.00 1.88 2.17
CA PHE A 228 -9.81 2.22 3.34
C PHE A 228 -11.17 1.50 3.36
N LYS A 229 -11.87 1.45 2.22
CA LYS A 229 -13.13 0.71 2.11
C LYS A 229 -12.94 -0.78 2.37
N ILE A 230 -11.88 -1.37 1.83
CA ILE A 230 -11.55 -2.79 2.00
C ILE A 230 -11.24 -3.08 3.47
N ALA A 231 -10.39 -2.27 4.12
CA ALA A 231 -10.08 -2.42 5.54
C ALA A 231 -11.35 -2.37 6.41
N ASN A 232 -12.29 -1.45 6.10
CA ASN A 232 -13.57 -1.40 6.79
C ASN A 232 -14.43 -2.64 6.54
N ARG A 233 -14.48 -3.17 5.31
CA ARG A 233 -15.21 -4.42 4.99
C ARG A 233 -14.60 -5.64 5.67
N ILE A 234 -13.29 -5.63 5.90
CA ILE A 234 -12.61 -6.67 6.66
C ILE A 234 -13.09 -6.70 8.11
N GLN A 235 -13.59 -5.62 8.71
CA GLN A 235 -14.23 -5.68 10.04
C GLN A 235 -15.74 -5.84 9.94
N TYR A 236 -16.38 -5.09 9.04
CA TYR A 236 -17.83 -5.00 8.88
C TYR A 236 -18.23 -5.47 7.47
N PRO A 237 -18.35 -6.80 7.26
CA PRO A 237 -18.74 -7.35 5.97
C PRO A 237 -20.20 -6.95 5.67
N ILE A 238 -20.50 -6.71 4.39
CA ILE A 238 -21.88 -6.43 3.96
C ILE A 238 -22.58 -7.78 3.86
N LEU A 239 -23.71 -7.92 4.57
CA LEU A 239 -24.60 -9.08 4.55
C LEU A 239 -25.36 -9.21 3.22
#